data_AF-A0A963RN94-F1
#
_entry.id   AF-A0A963RN94-F1
#
_cell.length_a   1.000
_cell.length_b   1.000
_cell.length_c   1.000
_cell.angle_alpha   90.00
_cell.angle_beta   90.00
_cell.angle_gamma   90.00
#
_symmetry.space_group_name_H-M   'P 1'
#
loop_
_entity.id
_entity.type
_entity.pdbx_description
1 polymer ?
#
loop_
_entity_poly.entity_id
_entity_poly.type
_entity_poly.pdbx_seq_one_letter_code
_entity_poly.pdbx_strand_id
1 'polypeptide(L)'
;CGARLPLDASPVSFVSWMGGDRDGNPNVTATVTTEVMLLSRWQAADLYLADLVQLVEELSMTHCNEALRQRSGQAHEPYRAVLRPLRDLLRHTRAAIEAQLDGDPVPEGELLHSLEQLWEPLHACYQSLHECGMQIIADGALLDLLRRVRCFGVHLLRHDVRQDSARHTQALAELT
;
A
#
# COMPACT_ATOMS: atom_id res chain seq x y z
N CYS A 1 -18.14 -12.97 -25.25
CA CYS A 1 -18.16 -13.57 -23.90
C CYS A 1 -17.11 -12.84 -23.07
N GLY A 2 -17.47 -11.85 -22.25
CA GLY A 2 -16.51 -10.80 -21.86
C GLY A 2 -16.89 -10.02 -20.60
N ALA A 3 -17.46 -10.68 -19.59
CA ALA A 3 -17.62 -10.05 -18.29
C ALA A 3 -16.23 -9.84 -17.67
N ARG A 4 -15.86 -8.57 -17.43
CA ARG A 4 -14.68 -8.20 -16.65
C ARG A 4 -15.14 -7.94 -15.21
N LEU A 5 -14.31 -8.32 -14.24
CA LEU A 5 -14.52 -7.93 -12.85
C LEU A 5 -14.40 -6.40 -12.72
N PRO A 6 -15.16 -5.77 -11.82
CA PRO A 6 -14.93 -4.39 -11.42
C PRO A 6 -13.47 -4.16 -11.03
N LEU A 7 -12.95 -2.96 -11.30
CA LEU A 7 -11.55 -2.62 -11.05
C LEU A 7 -11.20 -2.65 -9.55
N ASP A 8 -12.18 -2.36 -8.69
CA ASP A 8 -12.10 -2.37 -7.24
C ASP A 8 -12.36 -3.74 -6.60
N ALA A 9 -12.67 -4.77 -7.40
CA ALA A 9 -12.89 -6.11 -6.89
C ALA A 9 -11.59 -6.73 -6.37
N SER A 10 -11.64 -7.28 -5.16
CA SER A 10 -10.53 -8.00 -4.52
C SER A 10 -10.99 -9.38 -4.06
N PRO A 11 -11.12 -10.37 -4.99
CA PRO A 11 -11.60 -11.71 -4.65
C PRO A 11 -10.54 -12.57 -3.93
N VAL A 12 -9.29 -12.11 -3.89
CA VAL A 12 -8.17 -12.79 -3.24
C VAL A 12 -7.60 -11.85 -2.19
N SER A 13 -7.35 -12.36 -0.99
CA SER A 13 -6.67 -11.64 0.08
C SER A 13 -5.71 -12.57 0.80
N PHE A 14 -4.67 -12.00 1.39
CA PHE A 14 -3.63 -12.75 2.09
C PHE A 14 -3.60 -12.38 3.57
N VAL A 15 -3.33 -13.38 4.40
CA VAL A 15 -3.19 -13.28 5.85
C VAL A 15 -1.93 -14.02 6.29
N SER A 16 -1.32 -13.59 7.39
CA SER A 16 -0.12 -14.20 7.96
C SER A 16 -0.31 -14.45 9.45
N TRP A 17 0.21 -15.60 9.90
CA TRP A 17 0.31 -15.93 11.33
C TRP A 17 1.70 -15.65 11.89
N MET A 18 2.68 -15.39 11.02
CA MET A 18 4.05 -15.07 11.45
C MET A 18 4.05 -13.77 12.23
N GLY A 19 4.64 -13.82 13.43
CA GLY A 19 4.64 -12.71 14.39
C GLY A 19 3.32 -12.48 15.13
N GLY A 20 2.25 -13.21 14.81
CA GLY A 20 0.93 -13.06 15.45
C GLY A 20 0.51 -14.27 16.28
N ASP A 21 0.80 -15.49 15.82
CA ASP A 21 0.51 -16.72 16.56
C ASP A 21 1.51 -16.93 17.70
N ARG A 22 1.01 -16.85 18.94
CA ARG A 22 1.77 -17.03 20.18
C ARG A 22 1.26 -18.19 21.02
N ASP A 23 0.38 -19.01 20.46
CA ASP A 23 -0.14 -20.21 21.11
C ASP A 23 1.00 -21.23 21.32
N GLY A 24 1.34 -21.51 22.58
CA GLY A 24 2.45 -22.37 22.94
C GLY A 24 3.86 -21.84 22.60
N ASN A 25 3.98 -20.60 22.10
CA ASN A 25 5.26 -20.01 21.70
C ASN A 25 5.56 -18.71 22.48
N PRO A 26 6.34 -18.79 23.58
CA PRO A 26 6.65 -17.60 24.39
C PRO A 26 7.55 -16.59 23.69
N ASN A 27 8.19 -16.94 22.58
CA ASN A 27 9.07 -16.03 21.83
C ASN A 27 8.29 -14.99 21.01
N VAL A 28 7.00 -15.22 20.75
CA VAL A 28 6.15 -14.25 20.03
C VAL A 28 5.54 -13.29 21.04
N THR A 29 6.32 -12.27 21.38
CA THR A 29 5.94 -11.21 22.31
C THR A 29 5.13 -10.11 21.61
N ALA A 30 4.54 -9.19 22.39
CA ALA A 30 3.88 -8.01 21.82
C ALA A 30 4.85 -7.14 21.00
N THR A 31 6.11 -7.03 21.42
CA THR A 31 7.15 -6.29 20.69
C THR A 31 7.42 -6.93 19.33
N VAL A 32 7.60 -8.26 19.28
CA VAL A 32 7.79 -9.00 18.02
C VAL A 32 6.60 -8.80 17.08
N THR A 33 5.36 -8.84 17.60
CA THR A 33 4.17 -8.57 16.77
C THR A 33 4.19 -7.16 16.18
N THR A 34 4.56 -6.15 16.96
CA THR A 34 4.69 -4.76 16.49
C THR A 34 5.77 -4.63 15.40
N GLU A 35 6.95 -5.22 15.61
CA GLU A 35 8.05 -5.23 14.63
C GLU A 35 7.61 -5.87 13.31
N VAL A 36 6.93 -7.03 13.37
CA VAL A 36 6.45 -7.71 12.16
C VAL A 36 5.39 -6.89 11.42
N MET A 37 4.48 -6.22 12.13
CA MET A 37 3.51 -5.32 11.51
C MET A 37 4.19 -4.13 10.80
N LEU A 38 5.24 -3.57 11.40
CA LEU A 38 6.05 -2.52 10.79
C LEU A 38 6.79 -3.04 9.54
N LEU A 39 7.45 -4.20 9.64
CA LEU A 39 8.13 -4.84 8.51
C LEU A 39 7.18 -5.11 7.33
N SER A 40 5.96 -5.55 7.61
CA SER A 40 4.95 -5.80 6.57
C SER A 40 4.55 -4.51 5.85
N ARG A 41 4.40 -3.40 6.59
CA ARG A 41 4.17 -2.06 6.02
C ARG A 41 5.38 -1.54 5.23
N TRP A 42 6.59 -1.76 5.73
CA TRP A 42 7.83 -1.40 5.05
C TRP A 42 7.95 -2.13 3.71
N GLN A 43 7.69 -3.44 3.69
CA GLN A 43 7.72 -4.25 2.47
C GLN A 43 6.64 -3.84 1.48
N ALA A 44 5.44 -3.48 1.95
CA ALA A 44 4.40 -2.92 1.09
C ALA A 44 4.89 -1.64 0.38
N ALA A 45 5.47 -0.71 1.14
CA ALA A 45 5.98 0.55 0.62
C ALA A 45 7.12 0.34 -0.38
N ASP A 46 8.04 -0.59 -0.11
CA ASP A 46 9.16 -0.94 -0.99
C ASP A 46 8.68 -1.52 -2.34
N LEU A 47 7.73 -2.46 -2.31
CA LEU A 47 7.17 -3.07 -3.52
C LEU A 47 6.41 -2.05 -4.37
N TYR A 48 5.55 -1.23 -3.76
CA TYR A 48 4.83 -0.18 -4.49
C TYR A 48 5.77 0.91 -5.00
N LEU A 49 6.86 1.21 -4.29
CA LEU A 49 7.85 2.16 -4.73
C LEU A 49 8.55 1.67 -6.01
N ALA A 50 8.91 0.39 -6.09
CA ALA A 50 9.47 -0.20 -7.31
C ALA A 50 8.51 -0.08 -8.51
N ASP A 51 7.24 -0.44 -8.31
CA ASP A 51 6.21 -0.29 -9.35
C ASP A 51 6.03 1.18 -9.79
N LEU A 52 6.02 2.12 -8.84
CA LEU A 52 5.89 3.55 -9.16
C LEU A 52 7.10 4.14 -9.87
N VAL A 53 8.31 3.69 -9.55
CA VAL A 53 9.51 4.13 -10.28
C VAL A 53 9.37 3.79 -11.75
N GLN A 54 8.97 2.55 -12.06
CA GLN A 54 8.72 2.12 -13.44
C GLN A 54 7.59 2.95 -14.09
N LEU A 55 6.45 3.12 -13.42
CA LEU A 55 5.33 3.87 -13.99
C LEU A 55 5.65 5.35 -14.23
N VAL A 56 6.45 5.99 -13.37
CA VAL A 56 6.90 7.37 -13.58
C VAL A 56 7.78 7.47 -14.83
N GLU A 57 8.59 6.46 -15.12
CA GLU A 57 9.40 6.43 -16.34
C GLU A 57 8.52 6.22 -17.59
N GLU A 58 7.56 5.30 -17.55
CA GLU A 58 6.73 4.93 -18.70
C GLU A 58 5.65 5.98 -19.05
N LEU A 59 4.98 6.57 -18.07
CA LEU A 59 3.80 7.43 -18.28
C LEU A 59 4.17 8.90 -18.61
N SER A 60 4.91 9.10 -19.69
CA SER A 60 5.40 10.41 -20.19
C SER A 60 4.39 11.23 -21.01
N MET A 61 3.18 10.72 -21.21
CA MET A 61 2.20 11.32 -22.11
C MET A 61 1.71 12.68 -21.61
N THR A 62 1.47 13.61 -22.53
CA THR A 62 1.04 14.99 -22.23
C THR A 62 -0.48 15.19 -22.34
N HIS A 63 -1.14 14.35 -23.13
CA HIS A 63 -2.59 14.36 -23.31
C HIS A 63 -3.28 13.65 -22.13
N CYS A 64 -4.20 14.35 -21.47
CA CYS A 64 -4.96 13.85 -20.33
C CYS A 64 -6.35 14.51 -20.29
N ASN A 65 -7.26 13.92 -19.52
CA ASN A 65 -8.55 14.51 -19.24
C ASN A 65 -8.45 15.71 -18.29
N GLU A 66 -9.55 16.45 -18.16
CA GLU A 66 -9.60 17.67 -17.35
C GLU A 66 -9.35 17.40 -15.86
N ALA A 67 -9.86 16.30 -15.33
CA ALA A 67 -9.70 15.93 -13.92
C ALA A 67 -8.21 15.71 -13.56
N LEU A 68 -7.47 14.95 -14.38
CA LEU A 68 -6.03 14.75 -14.17
C LEU A 68 -5.25 16.04 -14.43
N ARG A 69 -5.68 16.85 -15.40
CA ARG A 69 -5.05 18.15 -15.69
C ARG A 69 -5.09 19.07 -14.47
N GLN A 70 -6.24 19.18 -13.83
CA GLN A 70 -6.41 19.94 -12.59
C GLN A 70 -5.58 19.37 -11.45
N ARG A 71 -5.61 18.06 -11.23
CA ARG A 71 -4.82 17.39 -10.18
C ARG A 71 -3.32 17.58 -10.34
N SER A 72 -2.85 17.62 -11.59
CA SER A 72 -1.43 17.84 -11.91
C SER A 72 -0.97 19.29 -11.77
N GLY A 73 -1.87 20.24 -11.48
CA GLY A 73 -1.55 21.66 -11.46
C GLY A 73 -1.18 22.20 -12.84
N GLN A 74 -1.85 21.72 -13.90
CA GLN A 74 -1.60 22.11 -15.30
C GLN A 74 -0.18 21.77 -15.80
N ALA A 75 0.45 20.74 -15.24
CA ALA A 75 1.78 20.30 -15.65
C ALA A 75 1.78 19.80 -17.11
N HIS A 76 2.93 19.96 -17.78
CA HIS A 76 3.14 19.46 -19.14
C HIS A 76 3.06 17.92 -19.21
N GLU A 77 3.60 17.24 -18.19
CA GLU A 77 3.55 15.78 -18.01
C GLU A 77 2.61 15.42 -16.84
N PRO A 78 1.28 15.41 -17.05
CA PRO A 78 0.29 15.34 -15.98
C PRO A 78 0.35 14.04 -15.17
N TYR A 79 0.55 12.89 -15.81
CA TYR A 79 0.65 11.60 -15.13
C TYR A 79 1.88 11.55 -14.20
N ARG A 80 3.05 11.96 -14.70
CA ARG A 80 4.28 12.06 -13.88
C ARG A 80 4.12 13.04 -12.73
N ALA A 81 3.47 14.18 -12.95
CA ALA A 81 3.23 15.16 -11.91
C ALA A 81 2.33 14.62 -10.78
N VAL A 82 1.37 13.74 -11.10
CA VAL A 82 0.52 13.06 -10.10
C VAL A 82 1.25 11.90 -9.40
N LEU A 83 2.07 11.14 -10.12
CA LEU A 83 2.76 9.97 -9.56
C LEU A 83 4.00 10.29 -8.74
N ARG A 84 4.71 11.39 -9.02
CA ARG A 84 5.92 11.79 -8.27
C ARG A 84 5.63 12.03 -6.77
N PRO A 85 4.59 12.80 -6.37
CA PRO A 85 4.23 12.94 -4.96
C PRO A 85 3.92 11.61 -4.28
N LEU A 86 3.23 10.69 -4.96
CA LEU A 86 2.93 9.37 -4.42
C LEU A 86 4.20 8.54 -4.20
N ARG A 87 5.13 8.57 -5.16
CA ARG A 87 6.44 7.92 -5.03
C ARG A 87 7.24 8.50 -3.86
N ASP A 88 7.19 9.81 -3.68
CA ASP A 88 7.92 10.49 -2.61
C ASP A 88 7.29 10.19 -1.23
N LEU A 89 5.95 10.09 -1.14
CA LEU A 89 5.23 9.59 0.03
C LEU A 89 5.66 8.17 0.43
N LEU A 90 5.79 7.27 -0.54
CA LEU A 90 6.26 5.89 -0.28
C LEU A 90 7.70 5.85 0.18
N ARG A 91 8.60 6.64 -0.43
CA ARG A 91 10.00 6.78 0.01
C ARG A 91 10.07 7.25 1.45
N HIS A 92 9.30 8.28 1.79
CA HIS A 92 9.27 8.82 3.15
C HIS A 92 8.69 7.81 4.14
N THR A 93 7.61 7.12 3.78
CA THR A 93 7.01 6.05 4.61
C THR A 93 8.01 4.93 4.88
N ARG A 94 8.71 4.45 3.85
CA ARG A 94 9.74 3.40 3.96
C ARG A 94 10.86 3.83 4.90
N ALA A 95 11.42 5.04 4.70
CA ALA A 95 12.49 5.57 5.53
C ALA A 95 12.06 5.79 6.99
N ALA A 96 10.82 6.24 7.22
CA ALA A 96 10.28 6.43 8.56
C ALA A 96 10.11 5.12 9.33
N ILE A 97 9.64 4.07 8.66
CA ILE A 97 9.52 2.74 9.28
C ILE A 97 10.90 2.13 9.54
N GLU A 98 11.85 2.30 8.61
CA GLU A 98 13.24 1.85 8.77
C GLU A 98 13.89 2.50 10.01
N ALA A 99 13.82 3.83 10.12
CA ALA A 99 14.30 4.56 11.30
C ALA A 99 13.62 4.09 12.59
N GLN A 100 12.30 3.84 12.56
CA GLN A 100 11.56 3.36 13.73
C GLN A 100 12.02 1.96 14.17
N LEU A 101 12.30 1.06 13.21
CA LEU A 101 12.78 -0.30 13.50
C LEU A 101 14.23 -0.29 14.03
N ASP A 102 15.06 0.61 13.53
CA ASP A 102 16.46 0.75 13.96
C ASP A 102 16.61 1.53 15.28
N GLY A 103 15.53 2.15 15.77
CA GLY A 103 15.53 2.99 16.98
C GLY A 103 16.10 4.39 16.77
N ASP A 104 16.18 4.82 15.51
CA ASP A 104 16.66 6.13 15.09
C ASP A 104 15.56 7.20 15.12
N PRO A 105 15.91 8.50 15.09
CA PRO A 105 14.93 9.58 14.95
C PRO A 105 14.10 9.43 13.68
N VAL A 106 12.78 9.30 13.84
CA VAL A 106 11.85 9.19 12.71
C VAL A 106 11.75 10.56 12.00
N PRO A 107 11.99 10.63 10.68
CA PRO A 107 11.90 11.88 9.93
C PRO A 107 10.47 12.45 9.95
N GLU A 108 10.36 13.77 10.06
CA GLU A 108 9.07 14.47 9.99
C GLU A 108 8.52 14.48 8.56
N GLY A 109 7.20 14.26 8.42
CA GLY A 109 6.51 14.34 7.14
C GLY A 109 5.22 13.52 7.10
N GLU A 110 4.56 13.56 5.95
CA GLU A 110 3.34 12.77 5.71
C GLU A 110 3.70 11.31 5.44
N LEU A 111 3.01 10.38 6.11
CA LEU A 111 3.17 8.94 5.90
C LEU A 111 1.93 8.37 5.20
N LEU A 112 2.12 7.21 4.57
CA LEU A 112 1.02 6.43 4.03
C LEU A 112 0.21 5.81 5.19
N HIS A 113 -1.06 6.19 5.30
CA HIS A 113 -1.97 5.72 6.34
C HIS A 113 -3.18 4.97 5.79
N SER A 114 -3.67 5.33 4.60
CA SER A 114 -4.88 4.77 4.01
C SER A 114 -4.67 4.21 2.62
N LEU A 115 -5.56 3.31 2.20
CA LEU A 115 -5.54 2.73 0.86
C LEU A 115 -5.87 3.80 -0.20
N GLU A 116 -6.71 4.77 0.15
CA GLU A 116 -7.16 5.85 -0.70
C GLU A 116 -6.00 6.75 -1.16
N GLN A 117 -5.01 6.98 -0.30
CA GLN A 117 -3.78 7.71 -0.64
C GLN A 117 -3.02 7.05 -1.81
N LEU A 118 -3.07 5.71 -1.94
CA LEU A 118 -2.54 4.99 -3.11
C LEU A 118 -3.53 4.97 -4.26
N TRP A 119 -4.78 4.59 -3.98
CA TRP A 119 -5.78 4.28 -5.00
C TRP A 119 -6.16 5.50 -5.83
N GLU A 120 -6.47 6.62 -5.19
CA GLU A 120 -7.01 7.79 -5.88
C GLU A 120 -6.10 8.34 -6.97
N PRO A 121 -4.79 8.62 -6.73
CA PRO A 121 -3.90 9.11 -7.78
C PRO A 121 -3.71 8.10 -8.92
N LEU A 122 -3.56 6.80 -8.61
CA LEU A 122 -3.43 5.73 -9.60
C LEU A 122 -4.69 5.60 -10.46
N HIS A 123 -5.85 5.64 -9.82
CA HIS A 123 -7.15 5.52 -10.49
C HIS A 123 -7.42 6.74 -11.40
N ALA A 124 -7.06 7.95 -10.98
CA ALA A 124 -7.17 9.13 -11.82
C ALA A 124 -6.31 9.02 -13.08
N CYS A 125 -5.07 8.51 -12.96
CA CYS A 125 -4.23 8.20 -14.11
C CYS A 125 -4.91 7.17 -15.03
N TYR A 126 -5.46 6.08 -14.47
CA TYR A 126 -6.12 5.02 -15.23
C TYR A 126 -7.33 5.55 -16.02
N GLN A 127 -8.22 6.31 -15.37
CA GLN A 127 -9.39 6.92 -16.01
C GLN A 127 -8.98 7.85 -17.15
N SER A 128 -8.01 8.73 -16.90
CA SER A 128 -7.52 9.65 -17.93
C SER A 128 -6.91 8.93 -19.14
N LEU A 129 -6.14 7.85 -18.92
CA LEU A 129 -5.59 7.06 -20.03
C LEU A 129 -6.70 6.44 -20.87
N HIS A 130 -7.75 5.90 -20.25
CA HIS A 130 -8.90 5.34 -20.96
C HIS A 130 -9.66 6.40 -21.75
N GLU A 131 -9.97 7.55 -21.14
CA GLU A 131 -10.68 8.65 -21.80
C GLU A 131 -9.88 9.26 -22.97
N CYS A 132 -8.55 9.21 -22.90
CA CYS A 132 -7.66 9.67 -23.95
C CYS A 132 -7.34 8.59 -25.02
N GLY A 133 -8.01 7.43 -24.99
CA GLY A 133 -7.82 6.36 -25.98
C GLY A 133 -6.52 5.56 -25.81
N MET A 134 -5.87 5.66 -24.65
CA MET A 134 -4.62 4.97 -24.30
C MET A 134 -4.86 3.70 -23.47
N GLN A 135 -5.95 2.98 -23.73
CA GLN A 135 -6.33 1.80 -22.92
C GLN A 135 -5.27 0.70 -22.88
N ILE A 136 -4.44 0.54 -23.91
CA ILE A 136 -3.36 -0.48 -23.93
C ILE A 136 -2.32 -0.19 -22.84
N ILE A 137 -2.03 1.09 -22.61
CA ILE A 137 -1.11 1.53 -21.55
C ILE A 137 -1.80 1.40 -20.18
N ALA A 138 -3.06 1.83 -20.10
CA ALA A 138 -3.85 1.76 -18.87
C ALA A 138 -4.00 0.32 -18.34
N ASP A 139 -4.29 -0.62 -19.24
CA ASP A 139 -4.52 -2.04 -18.92
C ASP A 139 -3.21 -2.85 -18.79
N GLY A 140 -2.05 -2.18 -18.76
CA GLY A 140 -0.73 -2.77 -18.49
C GLY A 140 -0.31 -2.68 -17.01
N ALA A 141 0.91 -2.22 -16.76
CA ALA A 141 1.50 -2.15 -15.41
C ALA A 141 0.67 -1.32 -14.41
N LEU A 142 -0.06 -0.31 -14.88
CA LEU A 142 -0.93 0.50 -14.02
C LEU A 142 -2.12 -0.30 -13.48
N LEU A 143 -2.76 -1.10 -14.33
CA LEU A 143 -3.84 -1.99 -13.92
C LEU A 143 -3.36 -3.05 -12.93
N ASP A 144 -2.17 -3.60 -13.15
CA ASP A 144 -1.56 -4.56 -12.23
C ASP A 144 -1.30 -3.92 -10.86
N LEU A 145 -0.75 -2.70 -10.82
CA LEU A 145 -0.55 -1.98 -9.57
C LEU A 145 -1.88 -1.69 -8.84
N LEU A 146 -2.92 -1.23 -9.56
CA LEU A 146 -4.25 -1.00 -8.97
C LEU A 146 -4.82 -2.27 -8.31
N ARG A 147 -4.66 -3.42 -8.96
CA ARG A 147 -5.08 -4.72 -8.40
C ARG A 147 -4.27 -5.10 -7.18
N ARG A 148 -2.94 -4.86 -7.18
CA ARG A 148 -2.08 -5.10 -6.01
C ARG A 148 -2.49 -4.23 -4.84
N VAL A 149 -2.77 -2.94 -5.06
CA VAL A 149 -3.25 -2.02 -4.02
C VAL A 149 -4.54 -2.55 -3.36
N ARG A 150 -5.48 -3.09 -4.15
CA ARG A 150 -6.72 -3.70 -3.61
C ARG A 150 -6.51 -5.04 -2.91
N CYS A 151 -5.56 -5.83 -3.36
CA CYS A 151 -5.26 -7.14 -2.81
C CYS A 151 -4.47 -7.08 -1.49
N PHE A 152 -3.47 -6.19 -1.44
CA PHE A 152 -2.46 -6.14 -0.37
C PHE A 152 -2.61 -4.91 0.55
N GLY A 153 -3.26 -3.84 0.09
CA GLY A 153 -3.44 -2.62 0.87
C GLY A 153 -2.14 -1.99 1.32
N VAL A 154 -2.18 -1.21 2.41
CA VAL A 154 -1.02 -0.48 2.96
C VAL A 154 -0.14 -1.32 3.90
N HIS A 155 -0.57 -2.54 4.21
CA HIS A 155 0.05 -3.39 5.23
C HIS A 155 0.55 -4.73 4.67
N LEU A 156 0.47 -4.94 3.35
CA LEU A 156 0.81 -6.17 2.62
C LEU A 156 -0.05 -7.39 3.02
N LEU A 157 -0.01 -7.79 4.28
CA LEU A 157 -0.67 -8.95 4.86
C LEU A 157 -1.36 -8.53 6.15
N ARG A 158 -2.60 -8.98 6.37
CA ARG A 158 -3.20 -8.89 7.71
C ARG A 158 -2.56 -9.94 8.61
N HIS A 159 -2.25 -9.57 9.84
CA HIS A 159 -1.67 -10.49 10.82
C HIS A 159 -2.74 -10.95 11.80
N ASP A 160 -2.97 -12.26 11.88
CA ASP A 160 -3.87 -12.85 12.87
C ASP A 160 -3.15 -13.02 14.20
N VAL A 161 -3.79 -12.59 15.29
CA VAL A 161 -3.31 -12.83 16.65
C VAL A 161 -4.03 -14.04 17.22
N ARG A 162 -3.26 -15.04 17.67
CA ARG A 162 -3.80 -16.27 18.25
C ARG A 162 -3.17 -16.53 19.62
N GLN A 163 -4.01 -16.87 20.60
CA GLN A 163 -3.60 -17.19 21.96
C GLN A 163 -4.54 -18.23 22.58
N ASP A 164 -4.01 -19.10 23.43
CA ASP A 164 -4.78 -20.10 24.15
C ASP A 164 -5.79 -19.48 25.13
N SER A 165 -6.96 -20.11 25.26
CA SER A 165 -8.07 -19.63 26.09
C SER A 165 -7.73 -19.58 27.59
N ALA A 166 -6.88 -20.47 28.10
CA ALA A 166 -6.50 -20.50 29.50
C ALA A 166 -5.69 -19.24 29.88
N ARG A 167 -4.89 -18.71 28.95
CA ARG A 167 -4.12 -17.47 29.16
C ARG A 167 -5.02 -16.25 29.40
N HIS A 168 -6.12 -16.14 28.65
CA HIS A 168 -7.11 -15.08 28.86
C HIS A 168 -7.82 -15.23 30.21
N THR A 169 -8.19 -16.47 30.57
CA THR A 169 -8.84 -16.78 31.85
C THR A 169 -7.95 -16.39 33.03
N GLN A 170 -6.67 -16.75 32.97
CA GLN A 170 -5.69 -16.41 33.99
C GLN A 170 -5.51 -14.90 34.13
N ALA A 171 -5.38 -14.17 33.02
CA ALA A 171 -5.22 -12.71 33.04
C ALA A 171 -6.43 -11.99 33.66
N LEU A 172 -7.66 -12.44 33.35
CA LEU A 172 -8.86 -11.87 33.94
C LEU A 172 -8.97 -12.17 35.45
N ALA A 173 -8.61 -13.38 35.87
CA ALA A 173 -8.61 -13.76 37.29
C ALA A 173 -7.59 -12.97 38.13
N GLU A 174 -6.53 -12.43 37.53
CA GLU A 174 -5.57 -11.55 38.22
C GLU A 174 -6.12 -10.11 38.38
N LEU A 175 -7.02 -9.69 37.49
CA LEU A 175 -7.64 -8.36 37.54
C LEU A 175 -8.82 -8.28 38.51
N THR A 176 -9.49 -9.42 38.79
CA THR A 176 -10.69 -9.52 39.65
C THR A 176 -10.38 -10.08 41.03
#